data_AF-A0A059LAY4-F1
#
_entry.id   AF-A0A059LAY4-F1
#
_cell.length_a   1.000
_cell.length_b   1.000
_cell.length_c   1.000
_cell.angle_alpha   90.00
_cell.angle_beta   90.00
_cell.angle_gamma   90.00
#
_symmetry.space_group_name_H-M   'P 1'
#
loop_
_entity.id
_entity.type
_entity.pdbx_description
1 polymer ?
#
loop_
_entity_poly.entity_id
_entity_poly.type
_entity_poly.pdbx_seq_one_letter_code
_entity_poly.pdbx_strand_id
1 'polypeptide(L)'
;MLHCEPYGGLLQHTWFDRDLSVAGRVLMEDSKSGSLEHRLVYVPRPVARIPMLSIHLQREIYDQGFNPNKQTQCTPLLFNDAAKKEDGVAEEELHPDVVSRHHPELVRLLARELGCETRAIVGFDLNLVDTQPGQLWGVEEEYVAVGRLDNLCSSFLAVRALLDTDASLAQETGVRVAVLFDNEE
;
A
#
# COMPACT_ATOMS: atom_id res chain seq x y z
N MET A 1 8.55 -13.06 5.08
CA MET A 1 8.15 -11.78 5.71
C MET A 1 8.52 -10.64 4.76
N LEU A 2 7.94 -9.46 4.93
CA LEU A 2 8.27 -8.26 4.16
C LEU A 2 9.09 -7.30 5.01
N HIS A 3 10.24 -6.86 4.51
CA HIS A 3 10.92 -5.72 5.11
C HIS A 3 10.24 -4.44 4.64
N CYS A 4 9.87 -3.58 5.58
CA CYS A 4 9.13 -2.36 5.32
C CYS A 4 9.80 -1.19 6.03
N GLU A 5 9.67 -0.01 5.46
CA GLU A 5 10.13 1.24 6.04
C GLU A 5 8.91 2.05 6.52
N PRO A 6 8.87 2.52 7.78
CA PRO A 6 7.87 3.48 8.20
C PRO A 6 8.06 4.81 7.47
N TYR A 7 6.99 5.33 6.88
CA TYR A 7 6.98 6.65 6.25
C TYR A 7 6.18 7.65 7.12
N GLY A 8 6.68 8.87 7.26
CA GLY A 8 6.05 9.95 8.05
C GLY A 8 5.94 9.67 9.56
N GLY A 9 5.01 10.36 10.21
CA GLY A 9 4.69 10.26 11.65
C GLY A 9 3.90 9.01 12.07
N LEU A 10 4.21 7.84 11.50
CA LEU A 10 3.40 6.62 11.61
C LEU A 10 3.06 6.21 13.06
N LEU A 11 1.75 6.17 13.38
CA LEU A 11 1.23 5.57 14.63
C LEU A 11 1.24 4.05 14.55
N GLN A 12 2.40 3.44 14.78
CA GLN A 12 2.64 2.02 14.48
C GLN A 12 1.64 1.03 15.07
N HIS A 13 1.15 1.28 16.29
CA HIS A 13 0.24 0.37 16.97
C HIS A 13 -1.10 0.17 16.24
N THR A 14 -1.53 1.12 15.39
CA THR A 14 -2.78 1.01 14.63
C THR A 14 -2.69 0.05 13.44
N TRP A 15 -1.47 -0.34 13.06
CA TRP A 15 -1.17 -1.24 11.94
C TRP A 15 -1.14 -2.71 12.33
N PHE A 16 -1.05 -2.99 13.63
CA PHE A 16 -1.11 -4.35 14.15
C PHE A 16 -2.51 -4.93 13.96
N ASP A 17 -2.57 -6.20 13.62
CA ASP A 17 -3.80 -6.96 13.45
C ASP A 17 -4.81 -6.39 12.44
N ARG A 18 -4.32 -5.57 11.52
CA ARG A 18 -5.04 -5.11 10.33
C ARG A 18 -4.88 -6.09 9.17
N ASP A 19 -5.92 -6.16 8.37
CA ASP A 19 -5.90 -6.87 7.08
C ASP A 19 -5.29 -5.94 6.03
N LEU A 20 -4.01 -6.17 5.73
CA LEU A 20 -3.22 -5.29 4.87
C LEU A 20 -3.09 -5.86 3.46
N SER A 21 -3.04 -4.97 2.49
CA SER A 21 -2.66 -5.26 1.10
C SER A 21 -1.47 -4.41 0.66
N VAL A 22 -1.07 -4.55 -0.60
CA VAL A 22 -0.04 -3.74 -1.26
C VAL A 22 -0.65 -2.93 -2.40
N ALA A 23 -0.23 -1.66 -2.51
CA ALA A 23 -0.60 -0.76 -3.59
C ALA A 23 0.58 0.13 -3.95
N GLY A 24 0.73 0.51 -5.22
CA GLY A 24 1.79 1.42 -5.65
C GLY A 24 2.07 1.34 -7.14
N ARG A 25 3.34 1.48 -7.51
CA ARG A 25 3.80 1.43 -8.90
C ARG A 25 4.83 0.33 -9.12
N VAL A 26 4.78 -0.29 -10.29
CA VAL A 26 5.73 -1.30 -10.74
C VAL A 26 6.41 -0.78 -12.00
N LEU A 27 7.75 -0.80 -12.01
CA LEU A 27 8.57 -0.49 -13.17
C LEU A 27 8.74 -1.78 -13.99
N MET A 28 8.38 -1.69 -15.26
CA MET A 28 8.40 -2.80 -16.20
C MET A 28 9.29 -2.48 -17.39
N GLU A 29 9.96 -3.50 -17.93
CA GLU A 29 10.73 -3.43 -19.17
C GLU A 29 10.08 -4.30 -20.24
N ASP A 30 9.82 -3.72 -21.41
CA ASP A 30 9.38 -4.47 -22.58
C ASP A 30 10.57 -5.26 -23.16
N SER A 31 10.42 -6.58 -23.24
CA SER A 31 11.51 -7.48 -23.68
C SER A 31 11.91 -7.33 -25.15
N LYS A 32 11.07 -6.71 -25.99
CA LYS A 32 11.34 -6.52 -27.42
C LYS A 32 11.96 -5.16 -27.71
N SER A 33 11.45 -4.10 -27.08
CA SER A 33 11.89 -2.73 -27.32
C SER A 33 12.96 -2.24 -26.33
N GLY A 34 13.07 -2.88 -25.16
CA GLY A 34 13.89 -2.39 -24.03
C GLY A 34 13.34 -1.11 -23.39
N SER A 35 12.10 -0.71 -23.71
CA SER A 35 11.51 0.50 -23.13
C SER A 35 11.01 0.24 -21.71
N LEU A 36 11.26 1.21 -20.83
CA LEU A 36 10.73 1.21 -19.47
C LEU A 36 9.37 1.91 -19.41
N GLU A 37 8.43 1.31 -18.70
CA GLU A 37 7.16 1.92 -18.34
C GLU A 37 6.82 1.66 -16.87
N HIS A 38 5.96 2.49 -16.28
CA HIS A 38 5.41 2.22 -14.95
C HIS A 38 3.91 1.89 -15.06
N ARG A 39 3.47 0.91 -14.27
CA ARG A 39 2.06 0.59 -14.10
C ARG A 39 1.66 0.69 -12.64
N LEU A 40 0.46 1.20 -12.39
CA LEU A 40 -0.13 1.17 -11.05
C LEU A 40 -0.63 -0.24 -10.75
N VAL A 41 -0.48 -0.65 -9.49
CA VAL A 41 -0.95 -1.94 -8.99
C VAL A 41 -1.66 -1.74 -7.66
N TYR A 42 -2.75 -2.46 -7.46
CA TYR A 42 -3.40 -2.65 -6.17
C TYR A 42 -3.90 -4.09 -6.12
N VAL A 43 -3.54 -4.83 -5.07
CA VAL A 43 -4.05 -6.18 -4.87
C VAL A 43 -5.37 -6.09 -4.07
N PRO A 44 -6.54 -6.41 -4.66
CA PRO A 44 -7.84 -6.11 -4.05
C PRO A 44 -8.28 -7.17 -3.02
N ARG A 45 -7.36 -7.58 -2.16
CA ARG A 45 -7.56 -8.56 -1.07
C ARG A 45 -6.42 -8.49 -0.06
N PRO A 46 -6.64 -8.89 1.20
CA PRO A 46 -5.56 -8.93 2.18
C PRO A 46 -4.50 -9.97 1.80
N VAL A 47 -3.24 -9.55 1.89
CA VAL A 47 -2.06 -10.38 1.64
C VAL A 47 -1.02 -10.29 2.74
N ALA A 48 -1.10 -9.27 3.59
CA ALA A 48 -0.14 -9.05 4.65
C ALA A 48 -0.83 -8.78 5.99
N ARG A 49 -0.13 -9.12 7.08
CA ARG A 49 -0.57 -8.80 8.44
C ARG A 49 0.63 -8.64 9.36
N ILE A 50 0.55 -7.68 10.27
CA ILE A 50 1.51 -7.54 11.38
C ILE A 50 0.81 -8.09 12.64
N PRO A 51 1.07 -9.34 13.04
CA PRO A 51 0.36 -9.96 14.16
C PRO A 51 0.87 -9.44 15.51
N MET A 52 -0.04 -9.23 16.46
CA MET A 52 0.35 -9.00 17.85
C MET A 52 0.89 -10.27 18.50
N LEU A 53 1.87 -10.11 19.39
CA LEU A 53 2.24 -11.17 20.32
C LEU A 53 1.12 -11.33 21.36
N SER A 54 0.75 -12.58 21.66
CA SER A 54 -0.32 -12.82 22.63
C SER A 54 0.05 -12.26 24.01
N ILE A 55 -0.93 -11.68 24.71
CA ILE A 55 -0.74 -11.09 26.04
C ILE A 55 -0.13 -12.04 27.08
N HIS A 56 -0.39 -13.34 26.95
CA HIS A 56 0.13 -14.36 27.85
C HIS A 56 1.65 -14.43 27.85
N LEU A 57 2.27 -14.02 26.74
CA LEU A 57 3.72 -14.00 26.51
C LEU A 57 4.32 -12.59 26.61
N GLN A 58 3.50 -11.57 26.91
CA GLN A 58 3.91 -10.17 27.01
C GLN A 58 3.05 -9.44 28.05
N ARG A 59 3.06 -9.92 29.29
CA ARG A 59 2.16 -9.39 30.34
C ARG A 59 2.54 -7.98 30.78
N GLU A 60 3.80 -7.61 30.62
CA GLU A 60 4.37 -6.32 31.02
C GLU A 60 3.76 -5.13 30.25
N ILE A 61 3.07 -5.39 29.11
CA ILE A 61 2.43 -4.37 28.28
C ILE A 61 1.36 -3.56 29.05
N TYR A 62 0.76 -4.13 30.10
CA TYR A 62 -0.23 -3.42 30.93
C TYR A 62 0.40 -2.29 31.74
N ASP A 63 1.66 -2.45 32.16
CA ASP A 63 2.36 -1.47 33.00
C ASP A 63 3.29 -0.57 32.18
N GLN A 64 3.92 -1.12 31.14
CA GLN A 64 4.96 -0.44 30.34
C GLN A 64 4.41 0.18 29.05
N GLY A 65 3.16 -0.14 28.69
CA GLY A 65 2.57 0.25 27.41
C GLY A 65 3.10 -0.56 26.24
N PHE A 66 2.49 -0.34 25.06
CA PHE A 66 2.88 -1.01 23.83
C PHE A 66 3.91 -0.17 23.06
N ASN A 67 5.15 -0.64 23.01
CA ASN A 67 6.25 0.03 22.32
C ASN A 67 7.07 -0.98 21.49
N PRO A 68 6.54 -1.46 20.35
CA PRO A 68 7.22 -2.44 19.52
C PRO A 68 8.46 -1.83 18.87
N ASN A 69 9.53 -2.62 18.76
CA ASN A 69 10.69 -2.26 17.96
C ASN A 69 10.30 -2.18 16.48
N LYS A 70 10.49 -0.99 15.89
CA LYS A 70 10.09 -0.69 14.52
C LYS A 70 10.69 -1.65 13.48
N GLN A 71 11.90 -2.13 13.70
CA GLN A 71 12.65 -2.94 12.74
C GLN A 71 12.37 -4.44 12.89
N THR A 72 12.21 -4.93 14.11
CA THR A 72 12.17 -6.37 14.38
C THR A 72 10.79 -6.88 14.78
N GLN A 73 9.88 -6.00 15.21
CA GLN A 73 8.56 -6.37 15.74
C GLN A 73 7.39 -5.82 14.92
N CYS A 74 7.65 -4.99 13.90
CA CYS A 74 6.63 -4.43 13.00
C CYS A 74 6.68 -5.03 11.58
N THR A 75 7.27 -6.21 11.42
CA THR A 75 7.50 -6.84 10.12
C THR A 75 6.26 -7.62 9.66
N PRO A 76 5.63 -7.28 8.52
CA PRO A 76 4.47 -8.01 8.04
C PRO A 76 4.80 -9.44 7.58
N LEU A 77 3.91 -10.36 7.92
CA LEU A 77 3.84 -11.68 7.34
C LEU A 77 3.12 -11.58 5.99
N LEU A 78 3.72 -12.10 4.92
CA LEU A 78 3.14 -12.13 3.56
C LEU A 78 2.83 -13.56 3.10
N PHE A 79 3.71 -14.50 3.42
CA PHE A 79 3.70 -15.82 2.82
C PHE A 79 4.16 -16.88 3.82
N ASN A 80 3.56 -18.07 3.73
CA ASN A 80 3.92 -19.25 4.50
C ASN A 80 4.34 -20.36 3.53
N ASP A 81 5.60 -20.80 3.61
CA ASP A 81 6.12 -21.87 2.74
C ASP A 81 5.32 -23.17 2.84
N ALA A 82 4.73 -23.48 4.01
CA ALA A 82 3.90 -24.67 4.19
C ALA A 82 2.58 -24.63 3.40
N ALA A 83 2.16 -23.44 2.93
CA ALA A 83 0.98 -23.26 2.11
C ALA A 83 1.29 -23.32 0.60
N LYS A 84 2.55 -23.60 0.20
CA LYS A 84 2.90 -23.85 -1.19
C LYS A 84 2.06 -25.00 -1.72
N LYS A 85 1.23 -24.71 -2.71
CA LYS A 85 0.69 -25.75 -3.56
C LYS A 85 1.81 -26.19 -4.49
N GLU A 86 2.08 -27.48 -4.55
CA GLU A 86 2.87 -28.09 -5.62
C GLU A 86 2.06 -28.05 -6.92
N ASP A 87 1.72 -26.85 -7.36
CA ASP A 87 1.23 -26.66 -8.71
C ASP A 87 2.49 -26.76 -9.59
N GLY A 88 2.46 -27.63 -10.60
CA GLY A 88 3.54 -27.82 -11.58
C GLY A 88 3.75 -26.59 -12.47
N VAL A 89 3.97 -25.43 -11.85
CA VAL A 89 4.25 -24.17 -12.51
C VAL A 89 5.56 -24.35 -13.25
N ALA A 90 5.53 -24.08 -14.56
CA ALA A 90 6.73 -24.02 -15.39
C ALA A 90 7.78 -23.11 -14.72
N GLU A 91 9.06 -23.36 -14.96
CA GLU A 91 10.13 -22.47 -14.48
C GLU A 91 9.87 -21.03 -14.97
N GLU A 92 9.35 -20.19 -14.08
CA GLU A 92 9.16 -18.78 -14.33
C GLU A 92 10.51 -18.08 -14.25
N GLU A 93 10.90 -17.42 -15.33
CA GLU A 93 12.12 -16.61 -15.33
C GLU A 93 11.85 -15.32 -14.54
N LEU A 94 12.65 -15.11 -13.48
CA LEU A 94 12.55 -13.95 -12.60
C LEU A 94 13.74 -13.02 -12.85
N HIS A 95 13.53 -11.71 -12.75
CA HIS A 95 14.63 -10.75 -12.88
C HIS A 95 15.61 -10.90 -11.71
N PRO A 96 16.90 -11.25 -11.94
CA PRO A 96 17.85 -11.58 -10.88
C PRO A 96 18.00 -10.47 -9.82
N ASP A 97 18.05 -9.21 -10.25
CA ASP A 97 18.20 -8.07 -9.35
C ASP A 97 16.97 -7.79 -8.49
N VAL A 98 15.79 -8.27 -8.89
CA VAL A 98 14.56 -8.08 -8.10
C VAL A 98 14.46 -9.18 -7.05
N VAL A 99 14.73 -10.43 -7.43
CA VAL A 99 14.66 -11.58 -6.50
C VAL A 99 15.83 -11.66 -5.51
N SER A 100 16.94 -10.98 -5.80
CA SER A 100 18.02 -10.80 -4.82
C SER A 100 17.61 -9.90 -3.64
N ARG A 101 16.62 -9.01 -3.84
CA ARG A 101 16.14 -8.04 -2.86
C ARG A 101 14.78 -8.38 -2.27
N HIS A 102 13.96 -9.14 -3.00
CA HIS A 102 12.57 -9.40 -2.65
C HIS A 102 12.22 -10.88 -2.78
N HIS A 103 11.30 -11.32 -1.93
CA HIS A 103 10.82 -12.70 -1.97
C HIS A 103 10.10 -12.99 -3.31
N PRO A 104 10.38 -14.11 -4.00
CA PRO A 104 9.80 -14.40 -5.32
C PRO A 104 8.27 -14.37 -5.37
N GLU A 105 7.60 -14.82 -4.30
CA GLU A 105 6.13 -14.79 -4.22
C GLU A 105 5.53 -13.38 -4.29
N LEU A 106 6.25 -12.34 -3.84
CA LEU A 106 5.81 -10.96 -4.04
C LEU A 106 5.84 -10.60 -5.52
N VAL A 107 6.92 -10.96 -6.23
CA VAL A 107 7.07 -10.68 -7.67
C VAL A 107 5.98 -11.41 -8.46
N ARG A 108 5.72 -12.69 -8.14
CA ARG A 108 4.63 -13.47 -8.74
C ARG A 108 3.26 -12.86 -8.48
N LEU A 109 3.02 -12.39 -7.26
CA LEU A 109 1.78 -11.72 -6.89
C LEU A 109 1.55 -10.47 -7.77
N LEU A 110 2.56 -9.63 -7.91
CA LEU A 110 2.49 -8.41 -8.74
C LEU A 110 2.30 -8.74 -10.22
N ALA A 111 3.05 -9.72 -10.74
CA ALA A 111 2.96 -10.15 -12.14
C ALA A 111 1.57 -10.69 -12.48
N ARG A 112 0.96 -11.48 -11.58
CA ARG A 112 -0.41 -11.97 -11.73
C ARG A 112 -1.42 -10.83 -11.72
N GLU A 113 -1.29 -9.88 -10.81
CA GLU A 113 -2.22 -8.73 -10.72
C GLU A 113 -2.12 -7.82 -11.96
N LEU A 114 -0.92 -7.68 -12.53
CA LEU A 114 -0.66 -6.86 -13.72
C LEU A 114 -0.87 -7.60 -15.04
N GLY A 115 -1.08 -8.92 -15.01
CA GLY A 115 -1.18 -9.76 -16.21
C GLY A 115 0.10 -9.73 -17.06
N CYS A 116 1.27 -9.71 -16.43
CA CYS A 116 2.57 -9.64 -17.11
C CYS A 116 3.50 -10.80 -16.74
N GLU A 117 4.61 -10.94 -17.47
CA GLU A 117 5.67 -11.88 -17.15
C GLU A 117 6.46 -11.42 -15.93
N THR A 118 6.85 -12.35 -15.05
CA THR A 118 7.66 -12.05 -13.85
C THR A 118 9.00 -11.40 -14.18
N ARG A 119 9.61 -11.76 -15.31
CA ARG A 119 10.87 -11.19 -15.79
C ARG A 119 10.74 -9.72 -16.18
N ALA A 120 9.56 -9.30 -16.64
CA ALA A 120 9.33 -7.92 -17.08
C ALA A 120 9.37 -6.93 -15.90
N ILE A 121 9.18 -7.40 -14.66
CA ILE A 121 9.27 -6.55 -13.46
C ILE A 121 10.74 -6.30 -13.13
N VAL A 122 11.17 -5.05 -13.23
CA VAL A 122 12.56 -4.63 -12.96
C VAL A 122 12.68 -3.82 -11.66
N GLY A 123 11.56 -3.36 -11.10
CA GLY A 123 11.50 -2.68 -9.81
C GLY A 123 10.08 -2.30 -9.42
N PHE A 124 9.88 -1.83 -8.19
CA PHE A 124 8.59 -1.35 -7.72
C PHE A 124 8.75 -0.45 -6.48
N ASP A 125 7.72 0.33 -6.23
CA ASP A 125 7.55 1.23 -5.09
C ASP A 125 6.13 1.01 -4.57
N LEU A 126 6.03 0.36 -3.40
CA LEU A 126 4.79 -0.21 -2.88
C LEU A 126 4.59 0.21 -1.43
N ASN A 127 3.35 0.59 -1.13
CA ASN A 127 2.86 0.86 0.20
C ASN A 127 2.02 -0.32 0.70
N LEU A 128 2.10 -0.58 2.01
CA LEU A 128 1.07 -1.37 2.69
C LEU A 128 -0.16 -0.50 2.90
N VAL A 129 -1.33 -1.07 2.68
CA VAL A 129 -2.62 -0.34 2.82
C VAL A 129 -3.63 -1.19 3.58
N ASP A 130 -4.41 -0.55 4.46
CA ASP A 130 -5.58 -1.19 5.07
C ASP A 130 -6.61 -1.53 3.96
N THR A 131 -7.14 -2.75 4.01
CA THR A 131 -8.17 -3.23 3.09
C THR A 131 -9.59 -2.86 3.54
N GLN A 132 -9.77 -2.39 4.78
CA GLN A 132 -11.05 -1.92 5.27
C GLN A 132 -11.58 -0.75 4.41
N PRO A 133 -12.75 -0.89 3.77
CA PRO A 133 -13.32 0.19 2.98
C PRO A 133 -13.76 1.36 3.88
N GLY A 134 -13.75 2.56 3.30
CA GLY A 134 -14.32 3.73 3.96
C GLY A 134 -15.83 3.57 4.16
N GLN A 135 -16.36 4.04 5.29
CA GLN A 135 -17.79 3.94 5.61
C GLN A 135 -18.26 5.14 6.43
N LEU A 136 -19.57 5.38 6.41
CA LEU A 136 -20.22 6.21 7.42
C LEU A 136 -20.46 5.37 8.68
N TRP A 137 -20.43 6.01 9.84
CA TRP A 137 -20.73 5.35 11.11
C TRP A 137 -21.32 6.33 12.11
N GLY A 138 -21.87 5.82 13.21
CA GLY A 138 -22.72 6.59 14.13
C GLY A 138 -24.16 6.09 14.05
N VAL A 139 -24.98 6.44 15.03
CA VAL A 139 -26.40 6.01 15.06
C VAL A 139 -27.16 6.65 13.89
N GLU A 140 -26.74 7.84 13.47
CA GLU A 140 -27.34 8.64 12.40
C GLU A 140 -26.39 8.78 11.19
N GLU A 141 -25.39 7.90 11.07
CA GLU A 141 -24.36 7.95 10.02
C GLU A 141 -23.60 9.29 9.97
N GLU A 142 -23.44 9.95 11.12
CA GLU A 142 -22.91 11.31 11.22
C GLU A 142 -21.38 11.43 11.13
N TYR A 143 -20.65 10.31 11.12
CA TYR A 143 -19.20 10.27 11.07
C TYR A 143 -18.67 9.54 9.85
N VAL A 144 -17.44 9.87 9.43
CA VAL A 144 -16.71 9.19 8.35
C VAL A 144 -15.55 8.40 8.96
N ALA A 145 -15.45 7.12 8.63
CA ALA A 145 -14.31 6.27 8.97
C ALA A 145 -13.62 5.81 7.68
N VAL A 146 -12.44 6.38 7.40
CA VAL A 146 -11.58 5.99 6.29
C VAL A 146 -10.12 6.34 6.63
N GLY A 147 -9.17 5.53 6.16
CA GLY A 147 -7.75 5.83 6.31
C GLY A 147 -7.29 6.98 5.39
N ARG A 148 -6.14 7.58 5.70
CA ARG A 148 -5.47 8.61 4.87
C ARG A 148 -6.29 9.89 4.65
N LEU A 149 -7.19 10.21 5.60
CA LEU A 149 -7.94 11.48 5.57
C LEU A 149 -7.00 12.68 5.51
N ASP A 150 -5.96 12.63 6.35
CA ASP A 150 -4.80 13.50 6.22
C ASP A 150 -3.92 12.99 5.06
N ASN A 151 -3.73 13.71 3.95
CA ASN A 151 -4.44 14.92 3.52
C ASN A 151 -5.29 14.71 2.25
N LEU A 152 -5.75 13.48 1.99
CA LEU A 152 -6.58 13.19 0.82
C LEU A 152 -7.94 13.89 0.89
N CYS A 153 -8.45 14.21 2.08
CA CYS A 153 -9.69 14.95 2.24
C CYS A 153 -9.58 16.36 1.62
N SER A 154 -8.56 17.13 2.00
CA SER A 154 -8.32 18.46 1.43
C SER A 154 -8.00 18.39 -0.06
N SER A 155 -7.21 17.40 -0.47
CA SER A 155 -6.87 17.18 -1.88
C SER A 155 -8.11 16.93 -2.74
N PHE A 156 -9.00 16.05 -2.27
CA PHE A 156 -10.27 15.75 -2.92
C PHE A 156 -11.15 17.01 -3.02
N LEU A 157 -11.31 17.74 -1.91
CA LEU A 157 -12.14 18.94 -1.87
C LEU A 157 -11.60 20.05 -2.77
N ALA A 158 -10.28 20.24 -2.84
CA ALA A 158 -9.65 21.23 -3.73
C ALA A 158 -9.92 20.93 -5.21
N VAL A 159 -9.75 19.67 -5.62
CA VAL A 159 -10.05 19.23 -7.01
C VAL A 159 -11.54 19.32 -7.28
N ARG A 160 -12.39 18.88 -6.33
CA ARG A 160 -13.84 18.93 -6.49
C ARG A 160 -14.35 20.36 -6.64
N ALA A 161 -13.85 21.29 -5.84
CA ALA A 161 -14.21 22.71 -5.93
C ALA A 161 -13.84 23.33 -7.28
N LEU A 162 -12.68 22.96 -7.85
CA LEU A 162 -12.30 23.40 -9.20
C LEU A 162 -13.25 22.85 -10.28
N LEU A 163 -13.65 21.59 -10.16
CA LEU A 163 -14.57 20.95 -11.12
C LEU A 163 -16.00 21.51 -11.02
N ASP A 164 -16.42 21.91 -9.82
CA ASP A 164 -17.77 22.43 -9.56
C ASP A 164 -17.92 23.92 -9.86
N THR A 165 -16.85 24.58 -10.34
CA THR A 165 -16.96 25.99 -10.68
C THR A 165 -17.86 26.22 -11.90
N ASP A 166 -18.74 27.20 -11.78
CA ASP A 166 -19.79 27.49 -12.75
C ASP A 166 -19.35 28.45 -13.87
N ALA A 167 -20.34 28.92 -14.65
CA ALA A 167 -20.16 29.84 -15.77
C ALA A 167 -19.50 31.18 -15.41
N SER A 168 -19.30 31.49 -14.12
CA SER A 168 -18.49 32.64 -13.66
C SER A 168 -17.06 32.61 -14.16
N LEU A 169 -16.55 31.44 -14.60
CA LEU A 169 -15.21 31.32 -15.17
C LEU A 169 -14.97 32.28 -16.34
N ALA A 170 -15.99 32.57 -17.17
CA ALA A 170 -15.86 33.50 -18.29
C ALA A 170 -15.63 34.96 -17.87
N GLN A 171 -15.96 35.32 -16.63
CA GLN A 171 -15.79 36.66 -16.06
C GLN A 171 -14.63 36.70 -15.06
N GLU A 172 -13.92 35.59 -14.85
CA GLU A 172 -12.83 35.49 -13.89
C GLU A 172 -11.59 36.24 -14.40
N THR A 173 -11.01 37.06 -13.52
CA THR A 173 -9.77 37.81 -13.81
C THR A 173 -8.52 37.14 -13.25
N GLY A 174 -8.69 36.19 -12.31
CA GLY A 174 -7.61 35.41 -11.72
C GLY A 174 -7.39 34.04 -12.38
N VAL A 175 -6.39 33.29 -11.89
CA VAL A 175 -6.19 31.88 -12.24
C VAL A 175 -6.59 31.01 -11.05
N ARG A 176 -7.53 30.08 -11.26
CA ARG A 176 -7.93 29.08 -10.26
C ARG A 176 -7.02 27.87 -10.39
N VAL A 177 -6.25 27.57 -9.35
CA VAL A 177 -5.26 26.47 -9.36
C VAL A 177 -5.35 25.69 -8.05
N ALA A 178 -5.28 24.37 -8.14
CA ALA A 178 -5.00 23.48 -7.02
C ALA A 178 -3.66 22.79 -7.31
N VAL A 179 -2.76 22.80 -6.33
CA VAL A 179 -1.46 22.13 -6.42
C VAL A 179 -1.40 21.11 -5.30
N LEU A 180 -1.23 19.85 -5.68
CA LEU A 180 -1.13 18.72 -4.76
C LEU A 180 0.31 18.24 -4.77
N PHE A 181 0.95 18.25 -3.61
CA PHE A 181 2.36 17.86 -3.46
C PHE A 181 2.47 16.50 -2.79
N ASP A 182 3.51 15.76 -3.17
CA ASP A 182 3.99 14.60 -2.43
C ASP A 182 4.96 15.06 -1.31
N ASN A 183 5.25 14.18 -0.36
CA ASN A 183 6.31 14.36 0.64
C ASN A 183 6.13 15.49 1.67
N GLU A 184 4.90 15.77 2.10
CA GLU A 184 4.63 16.70 3.20
C GLU A 184 4.81 16.09 4.60
N GLU A 185 4.45 14.80 4.77
CA GLU A 185 4.57 14.01 6.01
C GLU A 185 5.99 13.88 6.59
#